data_AF-A0AAE6BYC6-F1
#
_entry.id   AF-A0AAE6BYC6-F1
#
_cell.length_a   1.000
_cell.length_b   1.000
_cell.length_c   1.000
_cell.angle_alpha   90.00
_cell.angle_beta   90.00
_cell.angle_gamma   90.00
#
_symmetry.space_group_name_H-M   'P 1'
#
loop_
_entity.id
_entity.type
_entity.pdbx_description
1 polymer ?
#
loop_
_entity_poly.entity_id
_entity_poly.type
_entity_poly.pdbx_seq_one_letter_code
_entity_poly.pdbx_strand_id
1 'polypeptide(L)'
;MNDNRNNFETERSKEDLKAWIESHPHEYGEVAMEMGEADLFSVFLMAQAAFISSPEFQKRLEDMVDTDSVDVGELVEILHQSRFTEKMLTNPNGNEDWEKYRLPFAAWLKYGRSSEMVIENIEDAIALTDNQQAKWQLSKFLKDVMKRLVGTKQRSREELSEYLDYRKSLVSGNIAEWALSGIDDTEEDTLSPIKPTQTEEFIEDLTALVASHDKDTVTYIGNWLKYNVRGIDVARLYVALIETDEIRANLTVTRYMDALKTSFPKVKIVGTRQVQKDVNYLQSLLPHGKRYGKEEPENRFAIDKIKVEVLLKNLENID
;
A
#
# COMPACT_ATOMS: atom_id res chain seq x y z
N MET A 1 13.90 -36.40 32.28
CA MET A 1 13.58 -35.06 32.80
C MET A 1 14.56 -34.07 32.18
N ASN A 2 14.30 -33.56 30.96
CA ASN A 2 15.19 -32.57 30.35
C ASN A 2 14.52 -31.70 29.25
N ASP A 3 13.21 -31.39 29.37
CA ASP A 3 12.50 -30.58 28.35
C ASP A 3 12.19 -29.13 28.78
N ASN A 4 12.61 -28.70 29.97
CA ASN A 4 12.22 -27.38 30.49
C ASN A 4 13.29 -26.27 30.36
N ARG A 5 14.48 -26.54 29.81
CA ARG A 5 15.53 -25.50 29.66
C ARG A 5 15.48 -24.76 28.31
N ASN A 6 15.14 -25.45 27.22
CA ASN A 6 15.07 -24.81 25.90
C ASN A 6 13.88 -23.86 25.77
N ASN A 7 12.81 -24.05 26.55
CA ASN A 7 11.65 -23.17 26.51
C ASN A 7 11.89 -21.84 27.25
N PHE A 8 12.75 -21.82 28.28
CA PHE A 8 13.07 -20.61 29.04
C PHE A 8 14.02 -19.65 28.30
N GLU A 9 14.98 -20.15 27.52
CA GLU A 9 15.86 -19.31 26.70
C GLU A 9 15.13 -18.71 25.50
N THR A 10 14.17 -19.45 24.92
CA THR A 10 13.39 -18.98 23.78
C THR A 10 12.43 -17.87 24.18
N GLU A 11 11.74 -17.97 25.34
CA GLU A 11 10.84 -16.93 25.87
C GLU A 11 11.60 -15.65 26.23
N ARG A 12 12.74 -15.76 26.93
CA ARG A 12 13.57 -14.60 27.31
C ARG A 12 14.03 -13.80 26.09
N SER A 13 14.44 -14.49 25.00
CA SER A 13 14.78 -13.80 23.73
C SER A 13 13.61 -13.08 23.05
N LYS A 14 12.35 -13.46 23.31
CA LYS A 14 11.18 -12.76 22.73
C LYS A 14 10.87 -11.48 23.47
N GLU A 15 10.98 -11.51 24.79
CA GLU A 15 10.86 -10.34 25.64
C GLU A 15 12.01 -9.36 25.38
N ASP A 16 13.23 -9.87 25.18
CA ASP A 16 14.42 -9.06 24.88
C ASP A 16 14.30 -8.30 23.55
N LEU A 17 13.83 -8.95 22.47
CA LEU A 17 13.68 -8.27 21.17
C LEU A 17 12.57 -7.22 21.19
N LYS A 18 11.45 -7.49 21.87
CA LYS A 18 10.35 -6.53 21.95
C LYS A 18 10.74 -5.31 22.79
N ALA A 19 11.36 -5.54 23.95
CA ALA A 19 11.91 -4.47 24.78
C ALA A 19 13.01 -3.66 24.05
N TRP A 20 13.82 -4.33 23.22
CA TRP A 20 14.80 -3.65 22.38
C TRP A 20 14.14 -2.72 21.36
N ILE A 21 13.10 -3.16 20.63
CA ILE A 21 12.35 -2.30 19.67
C ILE A 21 11.78 -1.07 20.37
N GLU A 22 11.18 -1.25 21.55
CA GLU A 22 10.58 -0.16 22.33
C GLU A 22 11.61 0.87 22.80
N SER A 23 12.85 0.45 23.05
CA SER A 23 13.97 1.32 23.46
C SER A 23 14.80 1.88 22.29
N HIS A 24 14.71 1.29 21.10
CA HIS A 24 15.49 1.66 19.90
C HIS A 24 14.61 1.86 18.66
N PRO A 25 13.54 2.69 18.71
CA PRO A 25 12.59 2.83 17.62
C PRO A 25 13.20 3.42 16.34
N HIS A 26 14.21 4.28 16.46
CA HIS A 26 14.90 4.87 15.31
C HIS A 26 15.76 3.85 14.57
N GLU A 27 16.57 3.07 15.28
CA GLU A 27 17.43 2.02 14.69
C GLU A 27 16.61 0.93 14.01
N TYR A 28 15.50 0.54 14.62
CA TYR A 28 14.54 -0.35 13.99
C TYR A 28 13.90 0.28 12.74
N GLY A 29 13.47 1.54 12.84
CA GLY A 29 12.81 2.27 11.76
C GLY A 29 13.68 2.41 10.51
N GLU A 30 14.97 2.70 10.66
CA GLU A 30 15.92 2.77 9.56
C GLU A 30 16.00 1.45 8.79
N VAL A 31 16.19 0.34 9.50
CA VAL A 31 16.28 -0.99 8.88
C VAL A 31 14.95 -1.42 8.30
N ALA A 32 13.82 -1.15 8.97
CA ALA A 32 12.50 -1.48 8.45
C ALA A 32 12.17 -0.73 7.15
N MET A 33 12.59 0.54 7.03
CA MET A 33 12.44 1.34 5.83
C MET A 33 13.34 0.83 4.71
N GLU A 34 14.63 0.59 5.00
CA GLU A 34 15.59 0.02 4.05
C GLU A 34 15.10 -1.33 3.50
N MET A 35 14.55 -2.18 4.37
CA MET A 35 13.97 -3.47 4.00
C MET A 35 12.68 -3.33 3.18
N GLY A 36 11.88 -2.29 3.43
CA GLY A 36 10.66 -2.02 2.67
C GLY A 36 10.93 -1.55 1.24
N GLU A 37 12.10 -0.98 0.98
CA GLU A 37 12.55 -0.54 -0.35
C GLU A 37 13.52 -1.54 -1.02
N ALA A 38 13.95 -2.57 -0.29
CA ALA A 38 14.89 -3.55 -0.78
C ALA A 38 14.29 -4.37 -1.93
N ASP A 39 15.01 -4.43 -3.05
CA ASP A 39 14.66 -5.33 -4.14
C ASP A 39 14.93 -6.80 -3.78
N LEU A 40 14.38 -7.72 -4.57
CA LEU A 40 14.58 -9.17 -4.42
C LEU A 40 16.06 -9.55 -4.26
N PHE A 41 16.95 -8.83 -4.96
CA PHE A 41 18.40 -9.05 -4.92
C PHE A 41 19.02 -8.62 -3.59
N SER A 42 18.60 -7.49 -3.02
CA SER A 42 19.07 -6.98 -1.72
C SER A 42 18.59 -7.86 -0.56
N VAL A 43 17.33 -8.33 -0.64
CA VAL A 43 16.79 -9.35 0.28
C VAL A 43 17.54 -10.67 0.14
N PHE A 44 17.86 -11.07 -1.09
CA PHE A 44 18.64 -12.26 -1.38
C PHE A 44 20.09 -12.14 -0.89
N LEU A 45 20.71 -10.96 -0.93
CA LEU A 45 22.04 -10.70 -0.36
C LEU A 45 22.06 -10.81 1.16
N MET A 46 20.99 -10.36 1.83
CA MET A 46 20.81 -10.54 3.28
C MET A 46 20.48 -11.99 3.63
N ALA A 47 19.71 -12.70 2.80
CA ALA A 47 19.54 -14.15 2.90
C ALA A 47 20.84 -14.91 2.57
N GLN A 48 21.73 -14.33 1.77
CA GLN A 48 23.08 -14.85 1.52
C GLN A 48 23.94 -14.87 2.78
N ALA A 49 23.73 -13.98 3.75
CA ALA A 49 24.33 -14.15 5.07
C ALA A 49 23.89 -15.45 5.76
N ALA A 50 22.67 -15.95 5.48
CA ALA A 50 22.24 -17.29 5.90
C ALA A 50 22.90 -18.40 5.08
N PHE A 51 23.08 -18.23 3.76
CA PHE A 51 23.84 -19.17 2.91
C PHE A 51 25.31 -19.30 3.35
N ILE A 52 25.98 -18.18 3.62
CA ILE A 52 27.37 -18.13 4.11
C ILE A 52 27.48 -18.82 5.49
N SER A 53 26.44 -18.72 6.32
CA SER A 53 26.39 -19.33 7.66
C SER A 53 26.15 -20.84 7.66
N SER A 54 25.56 -21.39 6.58
CA SER A 54 25.27 -22.81 6.41
C SER A 54 25.53 -23.28 4.97
N PRO A 55 26.76 -23.74 4.65
CA PRO A 55 27.10 -24.29 3.34
C PRO A 55 26.25 -25.51 2.94
N GLU A 56 25.78 -26.27 3.92
CA GLU A 56 24.88 -27.41 3.72
C GLU A 56 23.50 -26.98 3.22
N PHE A 57 22.97 -25.87 3.73
CA PHE A 57 21.71 -25.29 3.27
C PHE A 57 21.79 -24.86 1.81
N GLN A 58 22.88 -24.18 1.43
CA GLN A 58 23.11 -23.76 0.05
C GLN A 58 23.15 -24.97 -0.88
N LYS A 59 23.99 -25.97 -0.57
CA LYS A 59 24.14 -27.16 -1.39
C LYS A 59 22.81 -27.90 -1.57
N ARG A 60 22.04 -28.05 -0.48
CA ARG A 60 20.76 -28.76 -0.55
C ARG A 60 19.72 -28.01 -1.36
N LEU A 61 19.69 -26.68 -1.27
CA LEU A 61 18.82 -25.85 -2.09
C LEU A 61 19.14 -26.00 -3.58
N GLU A 62 20.44 -25.96 -3.95
CA GLU A 62 20.90 -26.19 -5.32
C GLU A 62 20.43 -27.57 -5.84
N ASP A 63 20.66 -28.64 -5.06
CA ASP A 63 20.19 -29.99 -5.40
C ASP A 63 18.66 -30.03 -5.62
N MET A 64 17.87 -29.36 -4.78
CA MET A 64 16.40 -29.32 -4.90
C MET A 64 15.90 -28.56 -6.12
N VAL A 65 16.61 -27.50 -6.52
CA VAL A 65 16.32 -26.75 -7.75
C VAL A 65 16.60 -27.64 -8.96
N ASP A 66 17.73 -28.34 -8.96
CA ASP A 66 18.11 -29.26 -10.04
C ASP A 66 17.15 -30.45 -10.18
N THR A 67 16.60 -30.94 -9.07
CA THR A 67 15.64 -32.07 -9.07
C THR A 67 14.17 -31.66 -9.12
N ASP A 68 13.87 -30.35 -9.24
CA ASP A 68 12.52 -29.78 -9.23
C ASP A 68 11.66 -30.28 -8.04
N SER A 69 12.27 -30.33 -6.85
CA SER A 69 11.66 -30.91 -5.65
C SER A 69 11.99 -30.09 -4.40
N VAL A 70 11.56 -28.82 -4.40
CA VAL A 70 11.76 -27.91 -3.28
C VAL A 70 10.97 -28.40 -2.05
N ASP A 71 11.68 -28.73 -0.98
CA ASP A 71 11.13 -29.05 0.34
C ASP A 71 11.55 -27.98 1.36
N VAL A 72 10.62 -27.05 1.62
CA VAL A 72 10.83 -25.96 2.57
C VAL A 72 10.99 -26.46 4.01
N GLY A 73 10.39 -27.60 4.36
CA GLY A 73 10.51 -28.18 5.69
C GLY A 73 11.94 -28.65 5.96
N GLU A 74 12.50 -29.41 5.03
CA GLU A 74 13.89 -29.87 5.09
C GLU A 74 14.88 -28.70 5.16
N LEU A 75 14.69 -27.68 4.32
CA LEU A 75 15.52 -26.46 4.31
C LEU A 75 15.51 -25.74 5.66
N VAL A 76 14.35 -25.65 6.33
CA VAL A 76 14.26 -25.03 7.66
C VAL A 76 14.94 -25.90 8.73
N GLU A 77 14.83 -27.22 8.65
CA GLU A 77 15.53 -28.11 9.58
C GLU A 77 17.04 -27.99 9.46
N ILE A 78 17.58 -27.90 8.25
CA ILE A 78 19.02 -27.67 8.02
C ILE A 78 19.47 -26.35 8.67
N LEU A 79 18.70 -25.28 8.50
CA LEU A 79 18.99 -24.00 9.15
C LEU A 79 18.94 -24.10 10.68
N HIS A 80 17.95 -24.82 11.22
CA HIS A 80 17.83 -25.04 12.66
C HIS A 80 19.05 -25.77 13.22
N GLN A 81 19.46 -26.86 12.57
CA GLN A 81 20.63 -27.67 12.97
C GLN A 81 21.95 -26.91 12.86
N SER A 82 22.06 -25.98 11.91
CA SER A 82 23.26 -25.13 11.73
C SER A 82 23.46 -24.09 12.84
N ARG A 83 22.54 -24.01 13.80
CA ARG A 83 22.45 -22.96 14.84
C ARG A 83 22.44 -21.56 14.24
N PHE A 84 21.82 -21.42 13.07
CA PHE A 84 21.80 -20.17 12.32
C PHE A 84 21.29 -19.01 13.18
N THR A 85 20.17 -19.20 13.89
CA THR A 85 19.58 -18.17 14.76
C THR A 85 20.54 -17.72 15.86
N GLU A 86 21.29 -18.63 16.47
CA GLU A 86 22.28 -18.30 17.50
C GLU A 86 23.43 -17.47 16.90
N LYS A 87 23.99 -17.91 15.76
CA LYS A 87 25.06 -17.18 15.06
C LYS A 87 24.60 -15.80 14.60
N MET A 88 23.39 -15.72 14.09
CA MET A 88 22.76 -14.46 13.70
C MET A 88 22.67 -13.53 14.91
N LEU A 89 22.14 -14.01 16.05
CA LEU A 89 21.88 -13.20 17.25
C LEU A 89 23.09 -12.95 18.15
N THR A 90 24.21 -13.65 18.00
CA THR A 90 25.38 -13.48 18.89
C THR A 90 26.58 -12.82 18.22
N ASN A 91 26.54 -12.61 16.90
CA ASN A 91 27.67 -12.09 16.11
C ASN A 91 29.01 -12.75 16.48
N PRO A 92 29.13 -14.09 16.38
CA PRO A 92 30.26 -14.84 16.92
C PRO A 92 31.61 -14.48 16.24
N ASN A 93 31.56 -13.85 15.08
CA ASN A 93 32.72 -13.43 14.30
C ASN A 93 33.16 -11.99 14.61
N GLY A 94 32.42 -11.26 15.46
CA GLY A 94 32.72 -9.88 15.81
C GLY A 94 32.68 -8.92 14.62
N ASN A 95 31.78 -9.16 13.66
CA ASN A 95 31.66 -8.31 12.48
C ASN A 95 30.99 -6.99 12.91
N GLU A 96 31.75 -5.89 12.89
CA GLU A 96 31.27 -4.56 13.30
C GLU A 96 30.11 -4.06 12.45
N ASP A 97 30.15 -4.31 11.13
CA ASP A 97 29.06 -3.96 10.23
C ASP A 97 27.79 -4.73 10.61
N TRP A 98 27.90 -6.03 10.89
CA TRP A 98 26.77 -6.86 11.29
C TRP A 98 26.21 -6.49 12.67
N GLU A 99 27.04 -6.06 13.62
CA GLU A 99 26.59 -5.74 14.97
C GLU A 99 25.52 -4.63 14.96
N LYS A 100 25.65 -3.65 14.05
CA LYS A 100 24.67 -2.59 13.85
C LYS A 100 23.32 -3.13 13.37
N TYR A 101 23.31 -4.11 12.47
CA TYR A 101 22.08 -4.60 11.83
C TYR A 101 21.45 -5.78 12.54
N ARG A 102 22.19 -6.50 13.39
CA ARG A 102 21.79 -7.78 13.99
C ARG A 102 20.44 -7.74 14.70
N LEU A 103 20.29 -6.86 15.69
CA LEU A 103 19.07 -6.73 16.48
C LEU A 103 17.92 -6.08 15.68
N PRO A 104 18.12 -4.97 14.93
CA PRO A 104 17.06 -4.42 14.09
C PRO A 104 16.55 -5.41 13.05
N PHE A 105 17.43 -6.18 12.41
CA PHE A 105 17.05 -7.17 11.40
C PHE A 105 16.34 -8.38 12.02
N ALA A 106 16.79 -8.87 13.19
CA ALA A 106 16.07 -9.92 13.91
C ALA A 106 14.68 -9.46 14.38
N ALA A 107 14.58 -8.22 14.86
CA ALA A 107 13.31 -7.58 15.19
C ALA A 107 12.40 -7.48 13.95
N TRP A 108 12.93 -7.07 12.81
CA TRP A 108 12.17 -6.96 11.57
C TRP A 108 11.72 -8.32 11.02
N LEU A 109 12.58 -9.36 11.09
CA LEU A 109 12.19 -10.71 10.70
C LEU A 109 11.03 -11.24 11.54
N LYS A 110 10.96 -10.85 12.82
CA LYS A 110 9.99 -11.40 13.77
C LYS A 110 8.70 -10.59 13.88
N TYR A 111 8.82 -9.26 13.96
CA TYR A 111 7.72 -8.33 14.23
C TYR A 111 7.48 -7.36 13.06
N GLY A 112 8.44 -7.20 12.16
CA GLY A 112 8.31 -6.36 10.97
C GLY A 112 7.61 -7.07 9.81
N ARG A 113 7.60 -6.40 8.65
CA ARG A 113 6.89 -6.83 7.43
C ARG A 113 7.64 -7.89 6.59
N SER A 114 8.50 -8.69 7.22
CA SER A 114 9.34 -9.68 6.54
C SER A 114 8.51 -10.75 5.80
N SER A 115 7.41 -11.20 6.42
CA SER A 115 6.53 -12.23 5.88
C SER A 115 5.75 -11.69 4.68
N GLU A 116 5.25 -10.47 4.81
CA GLU A 116 4.57 -9.71 3.78
C GLU A 116 5.49 -9.47 2.57
N MET A 117 6.74 -9.06 2.81
CA MET A 117 7.72 -8.82 1.76
C MET A 117 8.12 -10.11 1.02
N VAL A 118 8.22 -11.25 1.71
CA VAL A 118 8.43 -12.55 1.03
C VAL A 118 7.24 -12.90 0.12
N ILE A 119 6.01 -12.64 0.57
CA ILE A 119 4.81 -12.85 -0.26
C ILE A 119 4.87 -11.98 -1.51
N GLU A 120 5.15 -10.68 -1.36
CA GLU A 120 5.26 -9.73 -2.46
C GLU A 120 6.32 -10.14 -3.48
N ASN A 121 7.50 -10.50 -3.00
CA ASN A 121 8.60 -10.94 -3.85
C ASN A 121 8.27 -12.19 -4.66
N ILE A 122 7.53 -13.15 -4.08
CA ILE A 122 7.08 -14.34 -4.83
C ILE A 122 6.01 -13.96 -5.86
N GLU A 123 5.07 -13.09 -5.51
CA GLU A 123 4.05 -12.59 -6.44
C GLU A 123 4.66 -11.83 -7.61
N ASP A 124 5.65 -10.97 -7.35
CA ASP A 124 6.39 -10.23 -8.38
C ASP A 124 7.16 -11.19 -9.29
N ALA A 125 7.83 -12.20 -8.72
CA ALA A 125 8.51 -13.25 -9.50
C ALA A 125 7.52 -14.03 -10.39
N ILE A 126 6.32 -14.33 -9.90
CA ILE A 126 5.23 -14.96 -10.69
C ILE A 126 4.80 -14.02 -11.83
N ALA A 127 4.63 -12.73 -11.54
CA ALA A 127 4.18 -11.75 -12.53
C ALA A 127 5.22 -11.53 -13.65
N LEU A 128 6.51 -11.49 -13.31
CA LEU A 128 7.61 -11.27 -14.23
C LEU A 128 7.99 -12.50 -15.07
N THR A 129 7.61 -13.70 -14.64
CA THR A 129 7.99 -14.94 -15.31
C THR A 129 7.02 -15.32 -16.45
N ASP A 130 7.53 -15.52 -17.66
CA ASP A 130 6.71 -15.99 -18.80
C ASP A 130 6.53 -17.53 -18.83
N ASN A 131 7.32 -18.28 -18.07
CA ASN A 131 7.25 -19.74 -18.01
C ASN A 131 6.10 -20.23 -17.11
N GLN A 132 5.15 -20.96 -17.70
CA GLN A 132 3.97 -21.47 -17.00
C GLN A 132 4.27 -22.52 -15.92
N GLN A 133 5.29 -23.35 -16.11
CA GLN A 133 5.72 -24.32 -15.10
C GLN A 133 6.32 -23.60 -13.89
N ALA A 134 7.18 -22.60 -14.14
CA ALA A 134 7.77 -21.78 -13.09
C ALA A 134 6.69 -20.99 -12.32
N LYS A 135 5.70 -20.41 -13.01
CA LYS A 135 4.53 -19.79 -12.37
C LYS A 135 3.79 -20.76 -11.45
N TRP A 136 3.58 -22.00 -11.89
CA TRP A 136 2.91 -23.03 -11.10
C TRP A 136 3.73 -23.43 -9.87
N GLN A 137 5.05 -23.61 -10.02
CA GLN A 137 5.97 -23.92 -8.91
C GLN A 137 6.00 -22.79 -7.89
N LEU A 138 6.17 -21.54 -8.32
CA LEU A 138 6.15 -20.37 -7.45
C LEU A 138 4.81 -20.20 -6.73
N SER A 139 3.69 -20.48 -7.40
CA SER A 139 2.36 -20.48 -6.76
C SER A 139 2.22 -21.55 -5.69
N LYS A 140 2.79 -22.75 -5.92
CA LYS A 140 2.81 -23.83 -4.92
C LYS A 140 3.70 -23.45 -3.73
N PHE A 141 4.87 -22.86 -4.00
CA PHE A 141 5.77 -22.35 -2.98
C PHE A 141 5.11 -21.26 -2.12
N LEU A 142 4.46 -20.27 -2.74
CA LEU A 142 3.68 -19.25 -2.03
C LEU A 142 2.63 -19.87 -1.10
N LYS A 143 1.88 -20.87 -1.60
CA LYS A 143 0.88 -21.58 -0.82
C LYS A 143 1.49 -22.27 0.40
N ASP A 144 2.65 -22.89 0.26
CA ASP A 144 3.32 -23.59 1.36
C ASP A 144 3.94 -22.62 2.37
N VAL A 145 4.47 -21.48 1.92
CA VAL A 145 4.88 -20.35 2.78
C VAL A 145 3.70 -19.86 3.61
N MET A 146 2.56 -19.53 2.98
CA MET A 146 1.37 -19.04 3.69
C MET A 146 0.83 -20.06 4.70
N LYS A 147 0.76 -21.35 4.33
CA LYS A 147 0.37 -22.41 5.27
C LYS A 147 1.28 -22.46 6.49
N ARG A 148 2.59 -22.29 6.28
CA ARG A 148 3.58 -22.33 7.35
C ARG A 148 3.43 -21.13 8.27
N LEU A 149 3.33 -19.91 7.73
CA LEU A 149 3.14 -18.68 8.51
C LEU A 149 1.93 -18.77 9.45
N VAL A 150 0.81 -19.28 8.94
CA VAL A 150 -0.41 -19.49 9.74
C VAL A 150 -0.26 -20.66 10.72
N GLY A 151 0.29 -21.79 10.26
CA GLY A 151 0.46 -22.99 11.08
C GLY A 151 1.41 -22.81 12.26
N THR A 152 2.46 -22.00 12.10
CA THR A 152 3.42 -21.66 13.17
C THR A 152 2.97 -20.47 14.01
N LYS A 153 1.79 -19.88 13.72
CA LYS A 153 1.27 -18.66 14.37
C LYS A 153 2.21 -17.46 14.28
N GLN A 154 3.03 -17.40 13.22
CA GLN A 154 3.83 -16.20 12.92
C GLN A 154 2.98 -15.07 12.37
N ARG A 155 1.88 -15.42 11.69
CA ARG A 155 0.81 -14.53 11.25
C ARG A 155 -0.54 -15.22 11.43
N SER A 156 -1.57 -14.45 11.75
CA SER A 156 -2.94 -14.94 11.70
C SER A 156 -3.49 -14.90 10.26
N ARG A 157 -4.57 -15.65 10.01
CA ARG A 157 -5.23 -15.62 8.71
C ARG A 157 -5.89 -14.26 8.47
N GLU A 158 -6.39 -13.67 9.53
CA GLU A 158 -7.05 -12.38 9.60
C GLU A 158 -6.05 -11.26 9.24
N GLU A 159 -4.89 -11.21 9.91
CA GLU A 159 -3.81 -10.25 9.62
C GLU A 159 -3.36 -10.30 8.16
N LEU A 160 -3.16 -11.51 7.62
CA LEU A 160 -2.79 -11.68 6.21
C LEU A 160 -3.90 -11.24 5.26
N SER A 161 -5.17 -11.51 5.60
CA SER A 161 -6.30 -11.08 4.76
C SER A 161 -6.42 -9.57 4.75
N GLU A 162 -6.37 -8.94 5.92
CA GLU A 162 -6.41 -7.50 6.09
C GLU A 162 -5.28 -6.83 5.30
N TYR A 163 -4.07 -7.40 5.35
CA TYR A 163 -2.93 -6.94 4.57
C TYR A 163 -3.13 -7.04 3.04
N LEU A 164 -3.67 -8.17 2.56
CA LEU A 164 -3.95 -8.36 1.14
C LEU A 164 -5.06 -7.43 0.66
N ASP A 165 -6.09 -7.21 1.48
CA ASP A 165 -7.17 -6.26 1.20
C ASP A 165 -6.66 -4.81 1.19
N TYR A 166 -5.75 -4.45 2.11
CA TYR A 166 -5.02 -3.18 2.10
C TYR A 166 -4.30 -2.98 0.76
N ARG A 167 -3.48 -3.95 0.33
CA ARG A 167 -2.73 -3.86 -0.94
C ARG A 167 -3.64 -3.73 -2.14
N LYS A 168 -4.71 -4.53 -2.18
CA LYS A 168 -5.71 -4.46 -3.25
C LYS A 168 -6.36 -3.08 -3.31
N SER A 169 -6.67 -2.50 -2.14
CA SER A 169 -7.28 -1.18 -2.00
C SER A 169 -6.31 -0.05 -2.38
N LEU A 170 -5.01 -0.22 -2.07
CA LEU A 170 -3.97 0.70 -2.50
C LEU A 170 -3.86 0.74 -4.03
N VAL A 171 -3.84 -0.43 -4.68
CA VAL A 171 -3.77 -0.54 -6.16
C VAL A 171 -5.07 -0.08 -6.83
N SER A 172 -6.23 -0.35 -6.24
CA SER A 172 -7.52 0.06 -6.79
C SER A 172 -7.87 1.53 -6.52
N GLY A 173 -7.13 2.23 -5.66
CA GLY A 173 -7.39 3.61 -5.25
C GLY A 173 -8.49 3.74 -4.18
N ASN A 174 -8.87 2.64 -3.52
CA ASN A 174 -9.94 2.57 -2.52
C ASN A 174 -9.41 2.54 -1.07
N ILE A 175 -8.22 3.11 -0.81
CA ILE A 175 -7.58 3.01 0.51
C ILE A 175 -8.43 3.61 1.65
N ALA A 176 -9.19 4.67 1.36
CA ALA A 176 -10.09 5.29 2.33
C ALA A 176 -11.26 4.36 2.72
N GLU A 177 -11.79 3.59 1.76
CA GLU A 177 -12.87 2.63 2.02
C GLU A 177 -12.37 1.46 2.87
N TRP A 178 -11.17 0.95 2.58
CA TRP A 178 -10.51 -0.04 3.42
C TRP A 178 -10.25 0.48 4.84
N ALA A 179 -9.75 1.70 4.99
CA ALA A 179 -9.49 2.30 6.31
C ALA A 179 -10.78 2.47 7.16
N LEU A 180 -11.92 2.72 6.52
CA LEU A 180 -13.21 2.81 7.19
C LEU A 180 -13.78 1.44 7.56
N SER A 181 -13.42 0.37 6.85
CA SER A 181 -14.01 -0.98 7.05
C SER A 181 -13.66 -1.66 8.38
N GLY A 182 -12.68 -1.12 9.12
CA GLY A 182 -12.27 -1.61 10.46
C GLY A 182 -12.66 -0.69 11.62
N ILE A 183 -13.34 0.44 11.35
CA ILE A 183 -13.89 1.31 12.39
C ILE A 183 -15.29 0.77 12.69
N ASP A 184 -15.40 0.00 13.77
CA ASP A 184 -16.71 -0.44 14.26
C ASP A 184 -17.42 0.79 14.85
N ASP A 185 -18.65 1.08 14.44
CA ASP A 185 -19.49 2.17 14.99
C ASP A 185 -19.90 1.90 16.48
N THR A 186 -19.30 0.90 17.13
CA THR A 186 -19.69 0.36 18.45
C THR A 186 -18.90 0.93 19.63
N GLU A 187 -18.04 1.94 19.44
CA GLU A 187 -17.52 2.74 20.58
C GLU A 187 -18.48 3.84 21.05
N GLU A 188 -19.80 3.67 20.87
CA GLU A 188 -20.85 4.46 21.54
C GLU A 188 -21.72 3.60 22.49
N ASP A 189 -21.12 2.86 23.42
CA ASP A 189 -21.88 2.17 24.49
C ASP A 189 -21.63 2.73 25.91
N THR A 190 -21.25 4.01 26.04
CA THR A 190 -21.23 4.68 27.36
C THR A 190 -21.92 6.03 27.45
N LEU A 191 -22.63 6.52 26.42
CA LEU A 191 -23.46 7.72 26.56
C LEU A 191 -24.88 7.45 26.06
N SER A 192 -25.83 7.59 26.97
CA SER A 192 -27.24 7.23 26.82
C SER A 192 -27.92 7.82 25.57
N PRO A 193 -28.93 7.13 25.02
CA PRO A 193 -29.50 7.43 23.71
C PRO A 193 -30.35 8.71 23.73
N ILE A 194 -29.93 9.71 22.96
CA ILE A 194 -30.83 10.77 22.51
C ILE A 194 -31.51 10.25 21.23
N LYS A 195 -32.83 10.13 21.29
CA LYS A 195 -33.71 9.61 20.22
C LYS A 195 -33.33 10.15 18.82
N PRO A 196 -33.33 9.31 17.78
CA PRO A 196 -33.11 9.77 16.41
C PRO A 196 -34.35 10.54 15.94
N THR A 197 -34.14 11.78 15.52
CA THR A 197 -35.15 12.51 14.75
C THR A 197 -34.66 12.58 13.31
N GLN A 198 -35.29 11.74 12.49
CA GLN A 198 -35.48 11.83 11.04
C GLN A 198 -34.25 12.03 10.14
N THR A 199 -34.05 11.03 9.29
CA THR A 199 -33.25 11.01 8.07
C THR A 199 -33.51 12.24 7.19
N GLU A 200 -32.48 13.07 6.97
CA GLU A 200 -32.42 13.97 5.81
C GLU A 200 -31.16 13.61 5.02
N GLU A 201 -31.36 13.09 3.80
CA GLU A 201 -30.32 13.01 2.77
C GLU A 201 -29.80 14.43 2.53
N PHE A 202 -28.63 14.76 3.05
CA PHE A 202 -27.96 16.01 2.74
C PHE A 202 -27.39 15.91 1.33
N ILE A 203 -28.18 16.33 0.34
CA ILE A 203 -27.76 16.42 -1.06
C ILE A 203 -26.86 17.65 -1.19
N GLU A 204 -25.54 17.44 -1.18
CA GLU A 204 -24.56 18.52 -1.43
C GLU A 204 -24.56 18.92 -2.92
N ASP A 205 -24.67 20.22 -3.17
CA ASP A 205 -24.48 20.81 -4.50
C ASP A 205 -23.03 21.28 -4.69
N LEU A 206 -22.64 21.64 -5.91
CA LEU A 206 -21.27 22.07 -6.23
C LEU A 206 -20.93 23.38 -5.50
N THR A 207 -21.92 24.23 -5.23
CA THR A 207 -21.76 25.46 -4.44
C THR A 207 -21.30 25.17 -3.01
N ALA A 208 -21.73 24.06 -2.42
CA ALA A 208 -21.31 23.61 -1.10
C ALA A 208 -19.88 23.01 -1.11
N LEU A 209 -19.40 22.52 -2.26
CA LEU A 209 -18.06 21.94 -2.39
C LEU A 209 -16.97 22.95 -2.74
N VAL A 210 -17.32 24.03 -3.42
CA VAL A 210 -16.39 25.07 -3.86
C VAL A 210 -16.02 25.98 -2.68
N ALA A 211 -14.74 26.08 -2.35
CA ALA A 211 -14.21 26.80 -1.20
C ALA A 211 -14.52 28.30 -1.24
N SER A 212 -14.56 28.90 -2.44
CA SER A 212 -14.98 30.30 -2.61
C SER A 212 -16.48 30.53 -2.39
N HIS A 213 -17.31 29.47 -2.35
CA HIS A 213 -18.78 29.53 -2.36
C HIS A 213 -19.37 30.45 -3.44
N ASP A 214 -18.60 30.72 -4.49
CA ASP A 214 -18.94 31.69 -5.51
C ASP A 214 -19.91 31.07 -6.54
N LYS A 215 -21.13 31.63 -6.58
CA LYS A 215 -22.19 31.20 -7.51
C LYS A 215 -21.83 31.51 -8.95
N ASP A 216 -20.97 32.50 -9.21
CA ASP A 216 -20.55 32.85 -10.56
C ASP A 216 -19.59 31.78 -11.12
N THR A 217 -18.61 31.33 -10.33
CA THR A 217 -17.75 30.18 -10.64
C THR A 217 -18.55 28.92 -10.99
N VAL A 218 -19.53 28.57 -10.16
CA VAL A 218 -20.43 27.42 -10.43
C VAL A 218 -21.19 27.63 -11.75
N THR A 219 -21.65 28.85 -12.04
CA THR A 219 -22.34 29.16 -13.31
C THR A 219 -21.42 29.06 -14.53
N TYR A 220 -20.16 29.50 -14.41
CA TYR A 220 -19.15 29.36 -15.47
C TYR A 220 -18.79 27.89 -15.72
N ILE A 221 -18.63 27.09 -14.67
CA ILE A 221 -18.44 25.64 -14.77
C ILE A 221 -19.63 25.00 -15.50
N GLY A 222 -20.86 25.37 -15.12
CA GLY A 222 -22.07 24.87 -15.78
C GLY A 222 -22.14 25.23 -17.27
N ASN A 223 -21.70 26.43 -17.66
CA ASN A 223 -21.63 26.85 -19.06
C ASN A 223 -20.52 26.11 -19.83
N TRP A 224 -19.37 25.87 -19.21
CA TRP A 224 -18.27 25.11 -19.80
C TRP A 224 -18.66 23.64 -20.04
N LEU A 225 -19.38 23.02 -19.10
CA LEU A 225 -19.87 21.64 -19.19
C LEU A 225 -20.90 21.42 -20.32
N LYS A 226 -21.59 22.46 -20.80
CA LYS A 226 -22.50 22.34 -21.95
C LYS A 226 -21.78 21.93 -23.24
N TYR A 227 -20.50 22.31 -23.36
CA TYR A 227 -19.69 22.07 -24.56
C TYR A 227 -18.60 21.01 -24.33
N ASN A 228 -18.28 20.70 -23.07
CA ASN A 228 -17.22 19.77 -22.68
C ASN A 228 -17.77 18.65 -21.78
N VAL A 229 -18.37 17.64 -22.41
CA VAL A 229 -19.07 16.54 -21.71
C VAL A 229 -18.28 15.22 -21.68
N ARG A 230 -17.07 15.15 -22.23
CA ARG A 230 -16.30 13.89 -22.25
C ARG A 230 -15.74 13.58 -20.86
N GLY A 231 -15.52 12.30 -20.57
CA GLY A 231 -14.95 11.86 -19.28
C GLY A 231 -13.63 12.55 -18.95
N ILE A 232 -12.74 12.68 -19.94
CA ILE A 232 -11.46 13.37 -19.81
C ILE A 232 -11.60 14.87 -19.53
N ASP A 233 -12.63 15.51 -20.07
CA ASP A 233 -12.86 16.94 -19.85
C ASP A 233 -13.33 17.19 -18.41
N VAL A 234 -14.25 16.35 -17.91
CA VAL A 234 -14.71 16.38 -16.52
C VAL A 234 -13.57 16.05 -15.55
N ALA A 235 -12.69 15.11 -15.91
CA ALA A 235 -11.50 14.79 -15.12
C ALA A 235 -10.49 15.95 -15.08
N ARG A 236 -10.25 16.65 -16.19
CA ARG A 236 -9.40 17.85 -16.23
C ARG A 236 -9.97 18.98 -15.38
N LEU A 237 -11.29 19.16 -15.37
CA LEU A 237 -11.97 20.12 -14.50
C LEU A 237 -11.78 19.77 -13.01
N TYR A 238 -11.95 18.51 -12.65
CA TYR A 238 -11.71 18.02 -11.29
C TYR A 238 -10.27 18.30 -10.82
N VAL A 239 -9.28 17.99 -11.66
CA VAL A 239 -7.86 18.28 -11.37
C VAL A 239 -7.62 19.79 -11.26
N ALA A 240 -8.19 20.59 -12.15
CA ALA A 240 -8.06 22.06 -12.11
C ALA A 240 -8.58 22.63 -10.79
N LEU A 241 -9.74 22.18 -10.31
CA LEU A 241 -10.35 22.62 -9.05
C LEU A 241 -9.52 22.24 -7.82
N ILE A 242 -8.87 21.07 -7.82
CA ILE A 242 -7.94 20.68 -6.74
C ILE A 242 -6.69 21.55 -6.78
N GLU A 243 -6.11 21.76 -7.97
CA GLU A 243 -4.88 22.55 -8.12
C GLU A 243 -5.07 24.04 -7.82
N THR A 244 -6.30 24.56 -7.92
CA THR A 244 -6.66 25.92 -7.51
C THR A 244 -7.21 26.01 -6.09
N ASP A 245 -7.21 24.90 -5.33
CA ASP A 245 -7.75 24.78 -3.96
C ASP A 245 -9.25 25.17 -3.84
N GLU A 246 -9.99 25.12 -4.95
CA GLU A 246 -11.44 25.34 -4.95
C GLU A 246 -12.19 24.13 -4.40
N ILE A 247 -11.62 22.93 -4.51
CA ILE A 247 -12.15 21.74 -3.83
C ILE A 247 -11.03 21.05 -3.07
N ARG A 248 -11.38 20.42 -1.95
CA ARG A 248 -10.41 19.70 -1.11
C ARG A 248 -9.74 18.59 -1.90
N ALA A 249 -8.41 18.46 -1.78
CA ALA A 249 -7.64 17.42 -2.44
C ALA A 249 -8.06 15.98 -2.08
N ASN A 250 -8.73 15.78 -0.94
CA ASN A 250 -9.25 14.48 -0.48
C ASN A 250 -10.72 14.21 -0.88
N LEU A 251 -11.34 15.09 -1.68
CA LEU A 251 -12.70 14.88 -2.18
C LEU A 251 -12.72 13.64 -3.08
N THR A 252 -13.74 12.78 -2.97
CA THR A 252 -13.86 11.63 -3.88
C THR A 252 -14.47 12.06 -5.21
N VAL A 253 -14.05 11.43 -6.31
CA VAL A 253 -14.64 11.68 -7.64
C VAL A 253 -16.13 11.37 -7.64
N THR A 254 -16.58 10.38 -6.85
CA THR A 254 -18.01 10.07 -6.68
C THR A 254 -18.79 11.24 -6.09
N ARG A 255 -18.30 11.82 -4.98
CA ARG A 255 -18.95 12.97 -4.33
C ARG A 255 -18.95 14.20 -5.22
N TYR A 256 -17.84 14.45 -5.92
CA TYR A 256 -17.76 15.48 -6.95
C TYR A 256 -18.79 15.28 -8.07
N MET A 257 -18.90 14.06 -8.58
CA MET A 257 -19.83 13.72 -9.67
C MET A 257 -21.29 13.82 -9.24
N ASP A 258 -21.60 13.46 -8.01
CA ASP A 258 -22.95 13.57 -7.48
C ASP A 258 -23.34 15.04 -7.26
N ALA A 259 -22.43 15.87 -6.72
CA ALA A 259 -22.64 17.31 -6.63
C ALA A 259 -22.77 17.99 -8.01
N LEU A 260 -22.03 17.53 -9.02
CA LEU A 260 -22.20 17.99 -10.40
C LEU A 260 -23.57 17.63 -10.98
N LYS A 261 -24.06 16.40 -10.77
CA LYS A 261 -25.39 15.98 -11.23
C LYS A 261 -26.50 16.73 -10.50
N THR A 262 -26.32 16.99 -9.21
CA THR A 262 -27.22 17.81 -8.39
C THR A 262 -27.30 19.23 -8.92
N SER A 263 -26.15 19.83 -9.25
CA SER A 263 -26.07 21.23 -9.71
C SER A 263 -26.51 21.39 -11.17
N PHE A 264 -26.27 20.38 -12.00
CA PHE A 264 -26.53 20.42 -13.45
C PHE A 264 -27.32 19.20 -13.94
N PRO A 265 -28.55 18.96 -13.45
CA PRO A 265 -29.33 17.76 -13.79
C PRO A 265 -29.71 17.66 -15.28
N LYS A 266 -29.60 18.78 -16.02
CA LYS A 266 -29.90 18.85 -17.46
C LYS A 266 -28.70 18.50 -18.35
N VAL A 267 -27.48 18.41 -17.81
CA VAL A 267 -26.27 18.10 -18.58
C VAL A 267 -26.05 16.58 -18.55
N LYS A 268 -25.92 15.96 -19.72
CA LYS A 268 -25.61 14.52 -19.83
C LYS A 268 -24.12 14.28 -19.57
N ILE A 269 -23.75 14.28 -18.29
CA ILE A 269 -22.38 14.00 -17.86
C ILE A 269 -22.10 12.50 -18.04
N VAL A 270 -20.90 12.17 -18.51
CA VAL A 270 -20.43 10.78 -18.67
C VAL A 270 -20.37 10.07 -17.31
N GLY A 271 -20.56 8.74 -17.29
CA GLY A 271 -20.65 7.97 -16.06
C GLY A 271 -19.40 8.05 -15.16
N THR A 272 -19.62 8.03 -13.84
CA THR A 272 -18.60 8.16 -12.78
C THR A 272 -17.37 7.26 -12.99
N ARG A 273 -17.58 6.01 -13.46
CA ARG A 273 -16.50 5.04 -13.73
C ARG A 273 -15.52 5.49 -14.81
N GLN A 274 -15.99 6.21 -15.83
CA GLN A 274 -15.14 6.71 -16.90
C GLN A 274 -14.33 7.93 -16.40
N VAL A 275 -14.97 8.84 -15.67
CA VAL A 275 -14.30 10.01 -15.07
C VAL A 275 -13.22 9.56 -14.08
N GLN A 276 -13.48 8.54 -13.25
CA GLN A 276 -12.47 7.98 -12.34
C GLN A 276 -11.24 7.45 -13.07
N LYS A 277 -11.43 6.72 -14.20
CA LYS A 277 -10.32 6.24 -15.02
C LYS A 277 -9.49 7.39 -15.58
N ASP A 278 -10.16 8.43 -16.06
CA ASP A 278 -9.52 9.59 -16.67
C ASP A 278 -8.79 10.45 -15.63
N VAL A 279 -9.31 10.57 -14.40
CA VAL A 279 -8.63 11.23 -13.27
C VAL A 279 -7.37 10.45 -12.86
N ASN A 280 -7.47 9.12 -12.70
CA ASN A 280 -6.32 8.29 -12.35
C ASN A 280 -5.24 8.36 -13.44
N TYR A 281 -5.64 8.40 -14.72
CA TYR A 281 -4.74 8.59 -15.85
C TYR A 281 -4.02 9.96 -15.76
N LEU A 282 -4.73 11.05 -15.52
CA LEU A 282 -4.14 12.40 -15.38
C LEU A 282 -3.23 12.52 -14.14
N GLN A 283 -3.57 11.88 -13.02
CA GLN A 283 -2.73 11.85 -11.81
C GLN A 283 -1.47 11.00 -12.01
N SER A 284 -1.55 9.92 -12.79
CA SER A 284 -0.37 9.10 -13.13
C SER A 284 0.64 9.82 -14.02
N LEU A 285 0.24 10.94 -14.65
CA LEU A 285 1.10 11.83 -15.43
C LEU A 285 1.74 12.96 -14.58
N LEU A 286 1.42 13.07 -13.29
CA LEU A 286 2.03 14.03 -12.35
C LEU A 286 3.24 13.39 -11.62
N PRO A 287 4.18 14.18 -11.06
CA PRO A 287 5.64 13.96 -11.12
C PRO A 287 6.22 12.90 -10.17
N HIS A 288 5.65 11.70 -10.14
CA HIS A 288 6.24 10.52 -9.50
C HIS A 288 6.44 9.32 -10.45
N GLY A 289 6.11 9.47 -11.73
CA GLY A 289 6.32 8.42 -12.74
C GLY A 289 7.08 8.94 -13.96
N LYS A 290 8.32 8.49 -14.15
CA LYS A 290 9.07 8.70 -15.40
C LYS A 290 8.32 8.06 -16.57
N ARG A 291 7.64 8.86 -17.42
CA ARG A 291 7.41 8.62 -18.86
C ARG A 291 6.62 9.79 -19.45
N TYR A 292 7.29 10.66 -20.21
CA TYR A 292 6.63 11.68 -21.00
C TYR A 292 5.78 11.04 -22.10
N GLY A 293 4.46 11.01 -21.91
CA GLY A 293 3.51 10.59 -22.93
C GLY A 293 3.31 11.69 -23.98
N LYS A 294 3.02 11.33 -25.22
CA LYS A 294 2.78 12.28 -26.33
C LYS A 294 1.61 13.26 -26.04
N GLU A 295 0.71 12.88 -25.14
CA GLU A 295 -0.52 13.62 -24.77
C GLU A 295 -0.40 14.40 -23.44
N GLU A 296 0.72 14.28 -22.72
CA GLU A 296 0.94 14.97 -21.44
C GLU A 296 0.97 16.51 -21.58
N PRO A 297 1.64 17.11 -22.58
CA PRO A 297 1.61 18.56 -22.77
C PRO A 297 0.21 19.08 -23.13
N GLU A 298 -0.58 18.30 -23.87
CA GLU A 298 -1.94 18.66 -24.27
C GLU A 298 -2.90 18.63 -23.07
N ASN A 299 -2.80 17.60 -22.23
CA ASN A 299 -3.59 17.50 -21.00
C ASN A 299 -3.24 18.62 -20.02
N ARG A 300 -1.95 18.91 -19.84
CA ARG A 300 -1.52 20.01 -18.97
C ARG A 300 -2.00 21.35 -19.49
N PHE A 301 -1.85 21.61 -20.79
CA PHE A 301 -2.35 22.84 -21.42
C PHE A 301 -3.86 22.98 -21.26
N ALA A 302 -4.63 21.89 -21.40
CA ALA A 302 -6.08 21.92 -21.20
C ALA A 302 -6.48 22.21 -19.75
N ILE A 303 -5.77 21.64 -18.76
CA ILE A 303 -6.00 21.93 -17.33
C ILE A 303 -5.69 23.39 -17.02
N ASP A 304 -4.52 23.89 -17.45
CA ASP A 304 -4.13 25.27 -17.20
C ASP A 304 -5.06 26.26 -17.93
N LYS A 305 -5.58 25.89 -19.11
CA LYS A 305 -6.63 26.66 -19.80
C LYS A 305 -7.94 26.70 -19.01
N ILE A 306 -8.37 25.62 -18.37
CA ILE A 306 -9.56 25.61 -17.49
C ILE A 306 -9.36 26.56 -16.31
N LYS A 307 -8.19 26.51 -15.66
CA LYS A 307 -7.87 27.43 -14.57
C LYS A 307 -8.00 28.89 -14.99
N VAL A 308 -7.47 29.24 -16.16
CA VAL A 308 -7.50 30.63 -16.65
C VAL A 308 -8.88 31.06 -17.14
N GLU A 309 -9.51 30.27 -18.00
CA GLU A 309 -10.73 30.69 -18.72
C GLU A 309 -12.03 30.42 -17.95
N VAL A 310 -12.02 29.48 -17.01
CA VAL A 310 -13.21 29.06 -16.24
C VAL A 310 -13.11 29.49 -14.78
N LEU A 311 -11.94 29.35 -14.14
CA LEU A 311 -11.78 29.61 -12.70
C LEU A 311 -11.25 31.03 -12.41
N LEU A 312 -10.34 31.58 -13.23
CA LEU A 312 -9.71 32.90 -13.02
C LEU A 312 -10.45 34.08 -13.68
N LYS A 313 -11.51 33.85 -14.48
CA LYS A 313 -12.33 34.96 -15.02
C LYS A 313 -13.00 35.83 -13.94
N ASN A 314 -12.89 35.44 -12.67
CA ASN A 314 -13.28 36.25 -11.52
C ASN A 314 -12.34 37.42 -11.21
N LEU A 315 -11.14 37.51 -11.78
CA LEU A 315 -10.23 38.64 -11.50
C LEU A 315 -10.39 39.84 -12.45
N GLU A 316 -11.11 39.71 -13.57
CA GLU A 316 -11.38 40.83 -14.49
C GLU A 316 -12.67 41.61 -14.15
N ASN A 317 -13.40 41.23 -13.09
CA ASN A 317 -14.59 41.94 -12.58
C ASN A 317 -14.33 42.61 -11.21
N ILE A 318 -13.09 43.03 -10.95
CA ILE A 318 -12.77 43.92 -9.85
C ILE A 318 -12.45 45.29 -10.44
N ASP A 319 -13.50 46.08 -10.66
CA ASP A 319 -13.43 47.55 -10.61
C ASP A 319 -13.45 48.01 -9.14
#